data_AF-J6I1L5-F1
#
_entry.id   AF-J6I1L5-F1
#
_cell.length_a   1.000
_cell.length_b   1.000
_cell.length_c   1.000
_cell.angle_alpha   90.00
_cell.angle_beta   90.00
_cell.angle_gamma   90.00
#
_symmetry.space_group_name_H-M   'P 1'
#
loop_
_entity.id
_entity.type
_entity.pdbx_description
1 polymer ?
#
loop_
_entity_poly.entity_id
_entity_poly.type
_entity_poly.pdbx_seq_one_letter_code
_entity_poly.pdbx_strand_id
1 'polypeptide(L)'
;MYTSNDLTLSMFYSSAIAEETGSKVATLTVQTMGPSAEILQISKLHCITDENKAKRYSIGEQFIANGSDSLLAAIETWWRDNSAALIEELMIEVMDFILSNVNQNATWIGQYGMKIFENEPVAKRIPDSVLQNGSHTNS
;
A
#
# COMPACT_ATOMS: atom_id res chain seq x y z
N MET A 1 -13.92 -17.40 -1.73
CA MET A 1 -13.22 -16.65 -0.67
C MET A 1 -11.74 -16.91 -0.86
N TYR A 2 -10.92 -15.87 -0.76
CA TYR A 2 -9.47 -15.96 -0.92
C TYR A 2 -8.79 -16.50 0.34
N THR A 3 -7.62 -17.13 0.19
CA THR A 3 -6.73 -17.43 1.32
C THR A 3 -5.48 -16.56 1.27
N SER A 4 -4.84 -16.29 2.41
CA SER A 4 -3.66 -15.42 2.47
C SER A 4 -2.48 -15.91 1.62
N ASN A 5 -2.39 -17.22 1.37
CA ASN A 5 -1.35 -17.82 0.54
C ASN A 5 -1.55 -17.54 -0.96
N ASP A 6 -2.77 -17.18 -1.36
CA ASP A 6 -3.11 -16.86 -2.75
C ASP A 6 -2.89 -15.38 -3.07
N LEU A 7 -2.58 -14.56 -2.07
CA LEU A 7 -2.52 -13.12 -2.18
C LEU A 7 -1.10 -12.59 -2.10
N THR A 8 -0.80 -11.65 -2.98
CA THR A 8 0.46 -10.91 -2.96
C THR A 8 0.20 -9.40 -2.88
N LEU A 9 1.22 -8.65 -2.46
CA LEU A 9 1.23 -7.20 -2.46
C LEU A 9 2.22 -6.67 -3.48
N SER A 10 1.83 -5.59 -4.14
CA SER A 10 2.72 -4.72 -4.90
C SER A 10 2.55 -3.28 -4.42
N MET A 11 3.64 -2.52 -4.34
CA MET A 11 3.58 -1.11 -3.92
C MET A 11 4.27 -0.20 -4.93
N PHE A 12 3.63 0.95 -5.16
CA PHE A 12 4.11 2.01 -6.02
C PHE A 12 4.26 3.30 -5.23
N TYR A 13 5.22 4.12 -5.63
CA TYR A 13 5.48 5.44 -5.08
C TYR A 13 5.31 6.50 -6.17
N SER A 14 4.59 7.56 -5.82
CA SER A 14 4.55 8.80 -6.58
C SER A 14 4.57 10.00 -5.63
N SER A 15 4.91 11.18 -6.15
CA SER A 15 4.87 12.41 -5.36
C SER A 15 4.44 13.60 -6.19
N ALA A 16 3.71 14.51 -5.58
CA ALA A 16 3.25 15.76 -6.18
C ALA A 16 3.35 16.93 -5.18
N ILE A 17 3.18 18.15 -5.69
CA ILE A 17 2.97 19.34 -4.88
C ILE A 17 1.47 19.66 -4.96
N ALA A 18 0.80 19.76 -3.81
CA ALA A 18 -0.59 20.15 -3.74
C ALA A 18 -0.71 21.65 -4.04
N GLU A 19 -1.25 22.01 -5.21
CA GLU A 19 -1.30 23.40 -5.70
C GLU A 19 -1.95 24.37 -4.72
N GLU A 20 -3.00 23.94 -4.03
CA GLU A 20 -3.78 24.77 -3.10
C GLU A 20 -3.00 25.14 -1.82
N THR A 21 -2.03 24.32 -1.40
CA THR A 21 -1.38 24.44 -0.09
C THR A 21 0.14 24.50 -0.16
N GLY A 22 0.75 24.28 -1.32
CA GLY A 22 2.20 24.11 -1.47
C GLY A 22 2.77 22.86 -0.81
N SER A 23 1.95 22.04 -0.15
CA SER A 23 2.39 20.84 0.58
C SER A 23 2.90 19.78 -0.39
N LYS A 24 3.98 19.10 -0.02
CA LYS A 24 4.47 17.93 -0.76
C LYS A 24 3.66 16.72 -0.34
N VAL A 25 3.08 16.01 -1.31
CA VAL A 25 2.29 14.80 -1.08
C VAL A 25 3.02 13.63 -1.72
N ALA A 26 3.51 12.72 -0.88
CA ALA A 26 3.93 11.40 -1.30
C ALA A 26 2.73 10.45 -1.23
N THR A 27 2.53 9.66 -2.28
CA THR A 27 1.44 8.68 -2.39
C THR A 27 2.03 7.30 -2.59
N LEU A 28 1.74 6.42 -1.63
CA LEU A 28 1.99 4.99 -1.70
C LEU A 28 0.72 4.32 -2.20
N THR A 29 0.77 3.70 -3.37
CA THR A 29 -0.35 2.88 -3.87
C THR A 29 -0.01 1.43 -3.58
N VAL A 30 -0.75 0.81 -2.67
CA VAL A 30 -0.61 -0.62 -2.35
C VAL A 30 -1.72 -1.40 -3.05
N GLN A 31 -1.34 -2.46 -3.76
CA GLN A 31 -2.26 -3.36 -4.44
C GLN A 31 -2.22 -4.73 -3.79
N THR A 32 -3.39 -5.27 -3.47
CA THR A 32 -3.55 -6.70 -3.18
C THR A 32 -3.92 -7.41 -4.47
N MET A 33 -3.08 -8.35 -4.88
CA MET A 33 -3.23 -9.12 -6.11
C MET A 33 -3.73 -10.52 -5.78
N GLY A 34 -4.63 -11.03 -6.61
CA GLY A 34 -5.09 -12.42 -6.55
C GLY A 34 -4.19 -13.38 -7.32
N PRO A 35 -4.50 -14.69 -7.27
CA PRO A 35 -3.68 -15.75 -7.86
C PRO A 35 -3.62 -15.72 -9.39
N SER A 36 -4.54 -15.01 -10.05
CA SER A 36 -4.55 -14.83 -11.51
C SER A 36 -3.98 -13.47 -11.94
N ALA A 37 -3.23 -12.81 -11.04
CA ALA A 37 -2.70 -11.46 -11.21
C ALA A 37 -3.78 -10.38 -11.42
N GLU A 38 -5.00 -10.63 -10.96
CA GLU A 38 -6.06 -9.65 -10.89
C GLU A 38 -5.85 -8.70 -9.70
N ILE A 39 -6.17 -7.42 -9.86
CA ILE A 39 -6.15 -6.45 -8.77
C ILE A 39 -7.43 -6.63 -7.95
N LEU A 40 -7.29 -7.11 -6.72
CA LEU A 40 -8.40 -7.29 -5.80
C LEU A 40 -8.63 -6.07 -4.92
N GLN A 41 -7.57 -5.34 -4.61
CA GLN A 41 -7.65 -4.12 -3.80
C GLN A 41 -6.65 -3.09 -4.23
N ILE A 42 -6.99 -1.83 -3.99
CA ILE A 42 -6.07 -0.70 -4.07
C ILE A 42 -6.25 0.11 -2.80
N SER A 43 -5.15 0.48 -2.14
CA SER A 43 -5.16 1.45 -1.05
C SER A 43 -4.12 2.53 -1.32
N LYS A 44 -4.56 3.79 -1.39
CA LYS A 44 -3.67 4.95 -1.44
C LYS A 44 -3.37 5.42 -0.03
N LEU A 45 -2.09 5.53 0.29
CA LEU A 45 -1.61 6.01 1.57
C LEU A 45 -0.78 7.28 1.32
N HIS A 46 -1.02 8.33 2.10
CA HIS A 46 -0.41 9.64 1.87
C HIS A 46 0.52 10.02 3.01
N CYS A 47 1.71 10.49 2.66
CA CYS A 47 2.59 11.26 3.54
C CYS A 47 2.61 12.72 3.04
N ILE A 48 2.00 13.61 3.80
CA ILE A 48 1.86 15.03 3.47
C ILE A 48 2.85 15.82 4.31
N THR A 49 3.76 16.53 3.66
CA THR A 49 4.72 17.41 4.31
C THR A 49 4.35 18.86 3.99
N ASP A 50 4.03 19.63 5.03
CA ASP A 50 3.71 21.04 4.88
C ASP A 50 4.96 21.93 4.75
N GLU A 51 4.76 23.23 4.61
CA GLU A 51 5.83 24.22 4.47
C GLU A 51 6.76 24.28 5.70
N ASN A 52 6.24 23.95 6.89
CA ASN A 52 6.99 23.86 8.14
C ASN A 52 7.75 22.54 8.30
N LYS A 53 7.70 21.66 7.28
CA LYS A 53 8.25 20.30 7.28
C LYS A 53 7.57 19.37 8.27
N ALA A 54 6.38 19.73 8.77
CA ALA A 54 5.59 18.83 9.59
C ALA A 54 4.92 17.78 8.70
N LYS A 55 5.02 16.51 9.12
CA LYS A 55 4.44 15.38 8.42
C LYS A 55 3.07 15.04 8.99
N ARG A 56 2.12 14.77 8.11
CA ARG A 56 0.81 14.18 8.43
C ARG A 56 0.58 12.99 7.51
N TYR A 57 -0.07 11.98 8.07
CA TYR A 57 -0.36 10.74 7.36
C TYR A 57 -1.86 10.60 7.18
N SER A 58 -2.30 10.11 6.02
CA SER A 58 -3.71 9.86 5.77
C SER A 58 -3.93 8.72 4.80
N ILE A 59 -5.14 8.17 4.82
CA ILE A 59 -5.61 7.19 3.85
C ILE A 59 -6.42 7.93 2.79
N GLY A 60 -6.08 7.65 1.54
CA GLY A 60 -6.75 8.16 0.36
C GLY A 60 -7.82 7.21 -0.16
N GLU A 61 -7.97 7.19 -1.47
CA GLU A 61 -8.90 6.30 -2.15
C GLU A 61 -8.56 4.84 -1.89
N GLN A 62 -9.60 4.06 -1.59
CA GLN A 62 -9.52 2.61 -1.47
C GLN A 62 -10.55 1.95 -2.39
N PHE A 63 -10.16 0.84 -2.99
CA PHE A 63 -11.00 -0.01 -3.81
C PHE A 63 -10.89 -1.45 -3.31
N ILE A 64 -12.02 -2.15 -3.32
CA ILE A 64 -12.13 -3.57 -3.00
C ILE A 64 -13.03 -4.25 -4.03
N ALA A 65 -12.52 -5.27 -4.71
CA ALA A 65 -13.23 -5.98 -5.77
C ALA A 65 -14.42 -6.80 -5.22
N ASN A 66 -14.31 -7.29 -3.98
CA ASN A 66 -15.37 -8.03 -3.31
C ASN A 66 -15.40 -7.67 -1.81
N GLY A 67 -16.29 -6.74 -1.43
CA GLY A 67 -16.46 -6.31 -0.04
C GLY A 67 -17.06 -7.38 0.89
N SER A 68 -17.62 -8.46 0.33
CA SER A 68 -18.15 -9.59 1.11
C SER A 68 -17.08 -10.64 1.44
N ASP A 69 -15.88 -10.54 0.85
CA ASP A 69 -14.75 -11.40 1.23
C ASP A 69 -14.12 -10.87 2.52
N SER A 70 -14.20 -11.67 3.59
CA SER A 70 -13.74 -11.29 4.93
C SER A 70 -12.25 -11.00 5.00
N LEU A 71 -11.42 -11.70 4.21
CA LEU A 71 -9.98 -11.47 4.19
C LEU A 71 -9.66 -10.14 3.50
N LEU A 72 -10.29 -9.87 2.36
CA LEU A 72 -10.11 -8.60 1.68
C LEU A 72 -10.59 -7.44 2.56
N ALA A 73 -11.77 -7.53 3.17
CA ALA A 73 -12.27 -6.51 4.08
C ALA A 73 -11.31 -6.25 5.27
N ALA A 74 -10.75 -7.31 5.86
CA ALA A 74 -9.79 -7.20 6.95
C ALA A 74 -8.49 -6.49 6.52
N ILE A 75 -7.95 -6.80 5.34
CA ILE A 75 -6.74 -6.13 4.80
C ILE A 75 -7.02 -4.64 4.55
N GLU A 76 -8.18 -4.30 3.98
CA GLU A 76 -8.57 -2.90 3.72
C GLU A 76 -8.69 -2.08 5.02
N THR A 77 -9.29 -2.68 6.05
CA THR A 77 -9.41 -2.08 7.38
C THR A 77 -8.07 -1.96 8.08
N TRP A 78 -7.16 -2.94 7.93
CA TRP A 78 -5.82 -2.88 8.51
C TRP A 78 -5.05 -1.62 8.05
N TRP A 79 -5.08 -1.32 6.75
CA TRP A 79 -4.49 -0.09 6.20
C TRP A 79 -5.12 1.16 6.83
N ARG A 80 -6.43 1.15 7.05
CA ARG A 80 -7.18 2.27 7.63
C ARG A 80 -6.77 2.56 9.08
N ASP A 81 -6.78 1.53 9.91
CA ASP A 81 -6.66 1.65 11.36
C ASP A 81 -5.21 1.87 11.84
N ASN A 82 -4.22 1.45 11.03
CA ASN A 82 -2.80 1.48 11.42
C ASN A 82 -1.98 2.44 10.56
N SER A 83 -2.66 3.37 9.89
CA SER A 83 -2.11 4.17 8.79
C SER A 83 -0.85 4.97 9.12
N ALA A 84 -0.78 5.67 10.25
CA ALA A 84 0.33 6.60 10.49
C ALA A 84 1.72 5.92 10.59
N ALA A 85 1.87 4.96 11.51
CA ALA A 85 3.14 4.26 11.72
C ALA A 85 3.53 3.44 10.49
N LEU A 86 2.56 2.78 9.87
CA LEU A 86 2.77 1.96 8.67
C LEU A 86 3.20 2.79 7.47
N ILE A 87 2.60 3.96 7.26
CA ILE A 87 3.01 4.88 6.19
C ILE A 87 4.44 5.37 6.43
N GLU A 88 4.80 5.68 7.68
CA GLU A 88 6.16 6.10 8.02
C GLU A 88 7.19 5.01 7.70
N GLU A 89 6.93 3.75 8.09
CA GLU A 89 7.79 2.60 7.79
C GLU A 89 7.94 2.37 6.27
N LEU A 90 6.83 2.38 5.53
CA LEU A 90 6.87 2.20 4.07
C LEU A 90 7.61 3.36 3.38
N MET A 91 7.50 4.59 3.90
CA MET A 91 8.28 5.72 3.38
C MET A 91 9.78 5.55 3.63
N ILE A 92 10.20 4.91 4.72
CA ILE A 92 11.61 4.56 4.95
C ILE A 92 12.07 3.57 3.88
N GLU A 93 11.27 2.53 3.59
CA GLU A 93 11.58 1.53 2.56
C GLU A 93 11.69 2.17 1.16
N VAL A 94 10.80 3.11 0.83
CA VAL A 94 10.88 3.91 -0.41
C VAL A 94 12.18 4.70 -0.48
N MET A 95 12.57 5.37 0.61
CA MET A 95 13.79 6.17 0.64
C MET A 95 15.03 5.30 0.51
N ASP A 96 15.06 4.14 1.17
CA ASP A 96 16.14 3.16 1.04
C ASP A 96 16.25 2.66 -0.41
N PHE A 97 15.11 2.30 -1.02
CA PHE A 97 15.07 1.91 -2.44
C PHE A 97 15.64 2.99 -3.36
N ILE A 98 15.22 4.25 -3.20
CA ILE A 98 15.72 5.39 -4.00
C ILE A 98 17.22 5.61 -3.80
N LEU A 99 17.70 5.50 -2.56
CA LEU A 99 19.10 5.77 -2.21
C LEU A 99 20.04 4.61 -2.55
N SER A 100 19.52 3.39 -2.69
CA SER A 100 20.30 2.19 -3.01
C SER A 100 20.95 2.19 -4.42
N ASN A 101 20.77 3.28 -5.18
CA ASN A 101 21.37 3.49 -6.51
C ASN A 101 21.04 2.36 -7.49
N VAL A 102 19.81 1.83 -7.40
CA VAL A 102 19.25 0.90 -8.38
C VAL A 102 19.32 1.54 -9.76
N ASN A 103 19.61 0.75 -10.79
CA ASN A 103 19.72 1.27 -12.15
C ASN A 103 18.43 2.01 -12.55
N GLN A 104 18.50 3.34 -12.61
CA GLN A 104 17.36 4.21 -12.91
C GLN A 104 16.78 3.94 -14.30
N ASN A 105 17.59 3.41 -15.23
CA ASN A 105 17.14 3.03 -16.58
C ASN A 105 16.35 1.71 -16.61
N ALA A 106 16.41 0.90 -15.54
CA ALA A 106 15.68 -0.35 -15.40
C ALA A 106 14.51 -0.23 -14.38
N THR A 107 14.35 0.94 -13.75
CA THR A 107 13.29 1.15 -12.77
C THR A 107 11.97 1.34 -13.50
N TRP A 108 11.05 0.41 -13.30
CA TRP A 108 9.73 0.48 -13.94
C TRP A 108 8.88 1.58 -13.30
N ILE A 109 8.37 2.48 -14.15
CA ILE A 109 7.40 3.51 -13.79
C ILE A 109 6.12 3.20 -14.57
N GLY A 110 5.02 3.03 -13.85
CA GLY A 110 3.70 2.81 -14.45
C GLY A 110 2.67 3.81 -13.97
N GLN A 111 1.40 3.43 -14.12
CA GLN A 111 0.26 4.30 -13.83
C GLN A 111 0.26 4.89 -12.41
N TYR A 112 0.77 4.14 -11.42
CA TYR A 112 0.81 4.55 -10.02
C TYR A 112 2.19 5.09 -9.58
N GLY A 113 3.11 5.29 -10.53
CA GLY A 113 4.46 5.75 -10.29
C GLY A 113 5.49 4.62 -10.28
N MET A 114 6.57 4.84 -9.54
CA MET A 114 7.72 3.93 -9.43
C MET A 114 7.34 2.71 -8.59
N LYS A 115 7.54 1.51 -9.13
CA LYS A 115 7.31 0.26 -8.41
C LYS A 115 8.44 0.01 -7.40
N ILE A 116 8.09 -0.13 -6.12
CA ILE A 116 9.03 -0.34 -5.00
C ILE A 116 9.25 -1.82 -4.75
N PHE A 117 8.16 -2.59 -4.72
CA PHE A 117 8.18 -4.05 -4.68
C PHE A 117 6.98 -4.60 -5.44
N GLU A 118 7.08 -5.86 -5.85
CA GLU A 118 6.04 -6.56 -6.60
C GLU A 118 5.94 -8.01 -6.18
N ASN A 119 4.70 -8.50 -6.13
CA ASN A 119 4.35 -9.89 -5.85
C ASN A 119 4.95 -10.42 -4.53
N GLU A 120 5.12 -9.56 -3.53
CA GLU A 120 5.53 -10.00 -2.19
C GLU A 120 4.36 -10.74 -1.53
N PRO A 121 4.55 -11.93 -0.94
CA PRO A 121 3.48 -12.62 -0.22
C PRO A 121 2.86 -11.72 0.85
N VAL A 122 1.53 -11.66 0.91
CA VAL A 122 0.80 -10.85 1.90
C VAL A 122 1.26 -11.14 3.34
N ALA A 123 1.56 -12.41 3.65
CA ALA A 123 2.01 -12.86 4.96
C ALA A 123 3.36 -12.26 5.43
N LYS A 124 4.16 -11.68 4.53
CA LYS A 124 5.40 -10.99 4.93
C LYS A 124 5.17 -9.56 5.43
N ARG A 125 4.02 -8.95 5.11
CA ARG A 125 3.77 -7.52 5.30
C ARG A 125 2.50 -7.23 6.12
N ILE A 126 1.56 -8.17 6.16
CA ILE A 126 0.32 -8.06 6.92
C ILE A 126 0.39 -9.02 8.13
N PRO A 127 0.06 -8.56 9.35
CA PRO A 127 0.10 -9.42 10.54
C PRO A 127 -0.85 -10.62 10.46
N ASP A 128 -0.44 -11.75 11.03
CA ASP A 128 -1.26 -12.98 11.07
C ASP A 128 -2.64 -12.76 11.68
N SER A 129 -2.77 -11.87 12.67
CA SER A 129 -4.06 -11.53 13.29
C SER A 129 -5.07 -10.97 12.28
N VAL A 130 -4.60 -10.24 11.26
CA VAL A 130 -5.45 -9.72 10.18
C VAL A 130 -5.80 -10.84 9.20
N LEU A 131 -4.82 -11.69 8.87
CA LEU A 131 -4.98 -12.78 7.90
C LEU A 131 -5.91 -13.89 8.41
N GLN A 132 -5.88 -14.17 9.71
CA GLN A 132 -6.75 -15.14 10.36
C GLN A 132 -8.17 -14.61 10.57
N ASN A 133 -8.36 -13.30 10.77
CA ASN A 133 -9.70 -12.69 10.85
C ASN A 133 -10.52 -12.92 9.56
N GLY A 134 -9.85 -13.04 8.41
CA GLY A 134 -10.48 -13.42 7.15
C GLY A 134 -11.01 -14.86 7.11
N SER A 135 -10.51 -15.75 7.97
CA SER A 135 -10.83 -17.19 7.99
C SER A 135 -12.04 -17.54 8.87
N HIS A 136 -12.49 -16.63 9.73
CA HIS A 136 -13.44 -16.93 10.81
C HIS A 136 -14.93 -16.86 10.44
N THR A 137 -15.29 -16.75 9.16
CA THR A 137 -16.71 -16.63 8.72
C THR A 137 -17.36 -17.93 8.27
N ASN A 138 -16.69 -19.08 8.38
CA ASN A 138 -17.32 -20.40 8.15
C ASN A 138 -17.25 -21.26 9.42
N SER A 139 -18.24 -21.13 10.30
CA SER A 139 -18.57 -22.12 11.35
C SER A 139 -20.08 -22.16 11.53
#